data_AF-A0A643F9X5-F1
#
_entry.id   AF-A0A643F9X5-F1
#
_cell.length_a   1.000
_cell.length_b   1.000
_cell.length_c   1.000
_cell.angle_alpha   90.00
_cell.angle_beta   90.00
_cell.angle_gamma   90.00
#
_symmetry.space_group_name_H-M   'P 1'
#
loop_
_entity.id
_entity.type
_entity.pdbx_description
1 polymer ?
#
loop_
_entity_poly.entity_id
_entity_poly.type
_entity_poly.pdbx_seq_one_letter_code
_entity_poly.pdbx_strand_id
1 'polypeptide(L)'
;MGGADWVFEEFMSFAIGPENRYESETIHWPKPYEALADALSSADNDAALKDLDRFLKHWYKDLAGTGWHDSHKPDENGNQGGYYGYWSFEAGAAVLLLGIEDDSSLHKYLYYPKDLVAWAREHAKLTQADAASPGHSLRLRCEANQPCPKAGFWFTPARAGSRQRFEAGQVMPEVGGDYGATIWQWDELQD
;
A
#
# COMPACT_ATOMS: atom_id res chain seq x y z
N MET A 1 -8.86 -2.22 -9.49
CA MET A 1 -9.57 -1.08 -10.11
C MET A 1 -9.39 0.09 -9.15
N GLY A 2 -8.81 1.20 -9.60
CA GLY A 2 -8.78 2.43 -8.80
C GLY A 2 -10.16 3.10 -8.77
N GLY A 3 -10.38 3.97 -7.78
CA GLY A 3 -11.62 4.72 -7.57
C GLY A 3 -12.72 3.95 -6.84
N ALA A 4 -12.47 2.71 -6.42
CA ALA A 4 -13.47 1.92 -5.73
C ALA A 4 -13.61 2.34 -4.27
N ASP A 5 -12.52 2.35 -3.51
CA ASP A 5 -12.58 2.54 -2.06
C ASP A 5 -11.87 3.82 -1.61
N TRP A 6 -12.56 4.64 -0.84
CA TRP A 6 -12.07 5.93 -0.37
C TRP A 6 -10.78 5.77 0.45
N VAL A 7 -10.70 4.80 1.37
CA VAL A 7 -9.54 4.64 2.26
C VAL A 7 -8.30 4.26 1.45
N PHE A 8 -8.48 3.38 0.47
CA PHE A 8 -7.40 3.02 -0.44
C PHE A 8 -6.92 4.24 -1.24
N GLU A 9 -7.84 4.99 -1.86
CA GLU A 9 -7.47 6.19 -2.63
C GLU A 9 -6.81 7.27 -1.77
N GLU A 10 -7.21 7.39 -0.50
CA GLU A 10 -6.59 8.35 0.41
C GLU A 10 -5.16 7.94 0.77
N PHE A 11 -4.87 6.67 1.04
CA PHE A 11 -3.48 6.21 1.19
C PHE A 11 -2.66 6.44 -0.09
N MET A 12 -3.25 6.21 -1.25
CA MET A 12 -2.59 6.46 -2.52
C MET A 12 -2.24 7.94 -2.70
N SER A 13 -3.05 8.87 -2.18
CA SER A 13 -2.79 10.31 -2.24
C SER A 13 -1.40 10.68 -1.71
N PHE A 14 -0.95 10.02 -0.64
CA PHE A 14 0.38 10.23 -0.05
C PHE A 14 1.51 9.67 -0.89
N ALA A 15 1.24 8.64 -1.70
CA ALA A 15 2.26 7.95 -2.51
C ALA A 15 2.42 8.56 -3.91
N ILE A 16 1.32 8.99 -4.54
CA ILE A 16 1.31 9.47 -5.93
C ILE A 16 0.88 10.93 -6.06
N GLY A 17 0.57 11.61 -4.96
CA GLY A 17 0.04 12.97 -4.97
C GLY A 17 -1.50 12.98 -5.05
N PRO A 18 -2.17 13.92 -4.36
CA PRO A 18 -3.64 14.01 -4.31
C PRO A 18 -4.28 14.32 -5.67
N GLU A 19 -3.53 14.86 -6.63
CA GLU A 19 -3.99 15.12 -7.99
C GLU A 19 -3.99 13.89 -8.91
N ASN A 20 -3.26 12.83 -8.53
CA ASN A 20 -3.11 11.62 -9.35
C ASN A 20 -3.94 10.44 -8.81
N ARG A 21 -4.60 10.58 -7.65
CA ARG A 21 -5.52 9.58 -7.13
C ARG A 21 -6.86 9.62 -7.86
N TYR A 22 -7.61 8.53 -7.80
CA TYR A 22 -9.00 8.57 -8.24
C TYR A 22 -9.87 9.24 -7.18
N GLU A 23 -10.89 9.99 -7.61
CA GLU A 23 -11.95 10.42 -6.72
C GLU A 23 -12.83 9.23 -6.34
N SER A 24 -13.05 9.05 -5.05
CA SER A 24 -14.02 8.11 -4.49
C SER A 24 -14.66 8.78 -3.28
N GLU A 25 -15.92 8.44 -3.02
CA GLU A 25 -16.68 8.82 -1.81
C GLU A 25 -17.17 7.57 -1.06
N THR A 26 -16.84 6.37 -1.56
CA THR A 26 -17.40 5.11 -1.07
C THR A 26 -16.39 4.39 -0.18
N ILE A 27 -16.78 4.11 1.06
CA ILE A 27 -16.07 3.17 1.94
C ILE A 27 -16.77 1.81 1.83
N HIS A 28 -16.10 0.81 1.25
CA HIS A 28 -16.71 -0.51 1.02
C HIS A 28 -16.96 -1.28 2.32
N TRP A 29 -16.08 -1.09 3.31
CA TRP A 29 -16.15 -1.77 4.59
C TRP A 29 -16.14 -0.76 5.74
N PRO A 30 -17.28 -0.12 6.06
CA PRO A 30 -17.30 0.94 7.06
C PRO A 30 -16.79 0.50 8.44
N LYS A 31 -16.89 -0.78 8.80
CA LYS A 31 -16.36 -1.29 10.06
C LYS A 31 -15.14 -2.17 9.81
N PRO A 32 -13.98 -1.88 10.42
CA PRO A 32 -13.68 -0.71 11.28
C PRO A 32 -13.28 0.57 10.51
N TYR A 33 -13.19 0.53 9.17
CA TYR A 33 -12.46 1.53 8.38
C TYR A 33 -13.04 2.95 8.32
N GLU A 34 -14.27 3.19 8.76
CA GLU A 34 -14.85 4.54 8.91
C GLU A 34 -14.04 5.38 9.90
N ALA A 35 -13.63 4.79 11.03
CA ALA A 35 -12.79 5.49 12.00
C ALA A 35 -11.38 5.79 11.45
N LEU A 36 -10.86 4.95 10.54
CA LEU A 36 -9.61 5.22 9.85
C LEU A 36 -9.79 6.35 8.81
N ALA A 37 -10.91 6.38 8.11
CA ALA A 37 -11.22 7.43 7.16
C ALA A 37 -11.35 8.80 7.84
N ASP A 38 -12.00 8.85 9.01
CA ASP A 38 -12.07 10.05 9.86
C ASP A 38 -10.67 10.53 10.24
N ALA A 39 -9.78 9.61 10.65
CA ALA A 39 -8.40 9.95 11.00
C ALA A 39 -7.62 10.56 9.83
N LEU A 40 -7.73 9.95 8.63
CA LEU A 40 -7.04 10.42 7.43
C LEU A 40 -7.58 11.76 6.90
N SER A 41 -8.84 12.08 7.19
CA SER A 41 -9.48 13.35 6.82
C SER A 41 -9.22 14.48 7.84
N SER A 42 -8.65 14.17 9.00
CA SER A 42 -8.41 15.15 10.04
C SER A 42 -7.22 16.05 9.71
N ALA A 43 -7.41 17.37 9.87
CA ALA A 43 -6.33 18.35 9.81
C ALA A 43 -5.54 18.50 11.12
N ASP A 44 -6.00 17.83 12.19
CA ASP A 44 -5.44 17.89 13.54
C ASP A 44 -4.95 16.51 13.97
N ASN A 45 -3.69 16.43 14.38
CA ASN A 45 -3.07 15.15 14.75
C ASN A 45 -3.66 14.57 16.04
N ASP A 46 -4.11 15.40 16.98
CA ASP A 46 -4.75 14.92 18.22
C ASP A 46 -6.12 14.31 17.94
N ALA A 47 -6.91 14.91 17.04
CA ALA A 47 -8.17 14.36 16.56
C ALA A 47 -7.92 13.06 15.77
N ALA A 48 -6.96 13.05 14.84
CA ALA A 48 -6.59 11.86 14.09
C ALA A 48 -6.18 10.70 15.01
N LEU A 49 -5.41 10.99 16.06
CA LEU A 49 -4.97 10.00 17.04
C LEU A 49 -6.15 9.39 17.82
N LYS A 50 -7.18 10.18 18.15
CA LYS A 50 -8.41 9.66 18.79
C LYS A 50 -9.18 8.75 17.86
N ASP A 51 -9.22 9.07 16.57
CA ASP A 51 -9.90 8.25 15.57
C ASP A 51 -9.13 6.95 15.29
N LEU A 52 -7.79 6.98 15.28
CA LEU A 52 -6.94 5.78 15.24
C LEU A 52 -7.10 4.91 16.50
N ASP A 53 -7.26 5.51 17.68
CA ASP A 53 -7.57 4.76 18.91
C ASP A 53 -8.90 4.03 18.78
N ARG A 54 -9.94 4.72 18.27
CA ARG A 54 -11.26 4.13 18.00
C ARG A 54 -11.19 3.01 16.97
N PHE A 55 -10.43 3.20 15.89
CA PHE A 55 -10.19 2.19 14.86
C PHE A 55 -9.56 0.92 15.45
N LEU A 56 -8.44 1.05 16.17
CA LEU A 56 -7.72 -0.08 16.76
C LEU A 56 -8.49 -0.78 17.88
N LYS A 57 -9.29 -0.05 18.66
CA LYS A 57 -10.19 -0.61 19.67
C LYS A 57 -11.21 -1.57 19.08
N HIS A 58 -11.67 -1.29 17.87
CA HIS A 58 -12.69 -2.07 17.17
C HIS A 58 -12.11 -3.09 16.19
N TRP A 59 -10.84 -2.96 15.81
CA TRP A 59 -10.13 -3.80 14.85
C TRP A 59 -10.48 -5.29 14.93
N TYR A 60 -10.15 -5.95 16.04
CA TYR A 60 -10.35 -7.40 16.15
C TYR A 60 -11.82 -7.80 16.15
N LYS A 61 -12.65 -7.04 16.85
CA LYS A 61 -14.07 -7.33 17.01
C LYS A 61 -14.82 -7.18 15.69
N ASP A 62 -14.56 -6.10 14.97
CA ASP A 62 -15.30 -5.77 13.75
C ASP A 62 -14.81 -6.59 12.55
N LEU A 63 -13.60 -7.14 12.63
CA LEU A 63 -13.05 -8.08 11.65
C LEU A 63 -13.35 -9.56 11.97
N ALA A 64 -14.23 -9.85 12.93
CA ALA A 64 -14.58 -11.21 13.32
C ALA A 64 -15.21 -12.07 12.21
N GLY A 65 -15.74 -11.44 11.16
CA GLY A 65 -16.29 -12.13 9.98
C GLY A 65 -15.24 -12.55 8.94
N THR A 66 -13.97 -12.23 9.15
CA THR A 66 -12.89 -12.57 8.21
C THR A 66 -12.36 -13.98 8.46
N GLY A 67 -11.90 -14.65 7.40
CA GLY A 67 -11.43 -16.05 7.49
C GLY A 67 -10.17 -16.25 8.35
N TRP A 68 -9.45 -15.18 8.68
CA TRP A 68 -8.29 -15.25 9.57
C TRP A 68 -8.66 -15.07 11.04
N HIS A 69 -9.84 -14.53 11.35
CA HIS A 69 -10.26 -14.36 12.74
C HIS A 69 -10.34 -15.74 13.42
N ASP A 70 -9.73 -15.84 14.61
CA ASP A 70 -9.55 -17.08 15.36
C ASP A 70 -8.83 -18.23 14.64
N SER A 71 -8.21 -18.00 13.47
CA SER A 71 -7.46 -19.04 12.73
C SER A 71 -6.24 -19.58 13.49
N HIS A 72 -5.75 -18.84 14.49
CA HIS A 72 -4.71 -19.30 15.41
C HIS A 72 -5.20 -20.34 16.42
N LYS A 73 -6.52 -20.50 16.59
CA LYS A 73 -7.10 -21.51 17.46
C LYS A 73 -7.20 -22.84 16.71
N PRO A 74 -6.93 -23.97 17.37
CA PRO A 74 -7.13 -25.28 16.74
C PRO A 74 -8.61 -25.50 16.42
N ASP A 75 -8.87 -26.01 15.22
CA ASP A 75 -10.18 -26.51 14.82
C ASP A 75 -10.53 -27.83 15.55
N GLU A 76 -11.71 -28.39 15.27
CA GLU A 76 -12.17 -29.66 15.85
C GLU A 76 -11.22 -30.85 15.59
N ASN A 77 -10.37 -30.74 14.56
CA ASN A 77 -9.39 -31.74 14.17
C ASN A 77 -7.98 -31.44 14.70
N GLY A 78 -7.81 -30.36 15.49
CA GLY A 78 -6.53 -29.92 16.03
C GLY A 78 -5.66 -29.14 15.02
N ASN A 79 -6.16 -28.83 13.82
CA ASN A 79 -5.43 -28.03 12.83
C ASN A 79 -5.55 -26.54 13.16
N GLN A 80 -4.48 -25.78 12.96
CA GLN A 80 -4.46 -24.33 13.11
C GLN A 80 -4.19 -23.70 11.75
N GLY A 81 -4.96 -22.67 11.40
CA GLY A 81 -4.79 -21.90 10.17
C GLY A 81 -3.56 -20.99 10.17
N GLY A 82 -2.92 -20.81 11.34
CA GLY A 82 -1.73 -19.98 11.52
C GLY A 82 -2.06 -18.61 12.15
N TYR A 83 -1.08 -17.71 12.14
CA TYR A 83 -1.20 -16.38 12.71
C TYR A 83 -0.96 -15.32 11.63
N TYR A 84 -2.01 -14.93 10.91
CA TYR A 84 -1.98 -13.91 9.85
C TYR A 84 -3.23 -13.02 9.93
N GLY A 85 -3.16 -11.81 9.38
CA GLY A 85 -4.29 -10.84 9.38
C GLY A 85 -4.49 -10.07 10.69
N TYR A 86 -3.73 -10.38 11.75
CA TYR A 86 -3.85 -9.72 13.04
C TYR A 86 -3.25 -8.31 13.08
N TRP A 87 -2.23 -8.03 12.28
CA TRP A 87 -1.53 -6.74 12.29
C TRP A 87 -2.30 -5.68 11.52
N SER A 88 -2.53 -4.53 12.15
CA SER A 88 -3.09 -3.35 11.47
C SER A 88 -1.97 -2.51 10.87
N PHE A 89 -1.55 -2.87 9.66
CA PHE A 89 -0.54 -2.09 8.92
C PHE A 89 -1.08 -0.72 8.52
N GLU A 90 -2.40 -0.61 8.33
CA GLU A 90 -3.11 0.60 7.99
C GLU A 90 -2.97 1.66 9.09
N ALA A 91 -3.11 1.27 10.36
CA ALA A 91 -2.90 2.18 11.48
C ALA A 91 -1.45 2.67 11.57
N GLY A 92 -0.47 1.77 11.38
CA GLY A 92 0.94 2.14 11.37
C GLY A 92 1.30 3.08 10.22
N ALA A 93 0.75 2.83 9.03
CA ALA A 93 0.92 3.71 7.87
C ALA A 93 0.30 5.08 8.12
N ALA A 94 -0.93 5.15 8.66
CA ALA A 94 -1.60 6.41 8.96
C ALA A 94 -0.81 7.28 9.95
N VAL A 95 -0.24 6.69 11.01
CA VAL A 95 0.62 7.42 11.98
C VAL A 95 1.81 8.08 11.29
N LEU A 96 2.49 7.35 10.39
CA LEU A 96 3.65 7.85 9.66
C LEU A 96 3.25 8.94 8.66
N LEU A 97 2.18 8.73 7.90
CA LEU A 97 1.73 9.61 6.82
C LEU A 97 1.12 10.93 7.33
N LEU A 98 0.40 10.88 8.45
CA LEU A 98 -0.15 12.07 9.12
C LEU A 98 0.90 12.84 9.93
N GLY A 99 2.14 12.34 10.00
CA GLY A 99 3.21 12.98 10.77
C GLY A 99 2.92 13.03 12.27
N ILE A 100 2.22 12.02 12.82
CA ILE A 100 1.98 11.91 14.25
C ILE A 100 3.31 11.53 14.91
N GLU A 101 3.85 12.41 15.75
CA GLU A 101 5.15 12.20 16.41
C GLU A 101 5.07 11.26 17.61
N ASP A 102 3.99 11.35 18.41
CA ASP A 102 3.75 10.51 19.59
C ASP A 102 2.49 9.64 19.43
N ASP A 103 2.71 8.37 19.12
CA ASP A 103 1.72 7.32 18.97
C ASP A 103 1.68 6.36 20.18
N SER A 104 2.36 6.70 21.28
CA SER A 104 2.49 5.83 22.45
C SER A 104 1.16 5.40 23.06
N SER A 105 0.13 6.24 22.92
CA SER A 105 -1.23 5.94 23.35
C SER A 105 -1.85 4.72 22.64
N LEU A 106 -1.37 4.36 21.45
CA LEU A 106 -1.84 3.21 20.66
C LEU A 106 -1.12 1.90 21.04
N HIS A 107 0.01 1.96 21.76
CA HIS A 107 0.84 0.79 22.08
C HIS A 107 0.15 -0.26 22.96
N LYS A 108 -1.00 0.11 23.56
CA LYS A 108 -1.87 -0.80 24.31
C LYS A 108 -2.58 -1.85 23.42
N TYR A 109 -2.68 -1.60 22.11
CA TYR A 109 -3.31 -2.51 21.16
C TYR A 109 -2.29 -3.52 20.64
N LEU A 110 -2.55 -4.81 20.86
CA LEU A 110 -1.67 -5.91 20.42
C LEU A 110 -1.42 -5.91 18.90
N TYR A 111 -2.40 -5.44 18.13
CA TYR A 111 -2.42 -5.45 16.67
C TYR A 111 -1.67 -4.26 16.05
N TYR A 112 -1.33 -3.26 16.86
CA TYR A 112 -0.63 -2.07 16.39
C TYR A 112 0.86 -2.36 16.21
N PRO A 113 1.43 -2.18 14.99
CA PRO A 113 2.80 -2.58 14.69
C PRO A 113 3.82 -1.51 15.16
N LYS A 114 3.83 -1.20 16.46
CA LYS A 114 4.66 -0.14 17.06
C LYS A 114 6.16 -0.23 16.73
N ASP A 115 6.71 -1.44 16.72
CA ASP A 115 8.13 -1.66 16.46
C ASP A 115 8.46 -1.42 14.99
N LEU A 116 7.51 -1.71 14.09
CA LEU A 116 7.65 -1.40 12.66
C LEU A 116 7.58 0.10 12.40
N VAL A 117 6.69 0.82 13.09
CA VAL A 117 6.58 2.28 13.01
C VAL A 117 7.85 2.94 13.54
N ALA A 118 8.36 2.50 14.69
CA ALA A 118 9.63 2.96 15.25
C ALA A 118 10.79 2.70 14.28
N TRP A 119 10.89 1.49 13.74
CA TRP A 119 11.91 1.14 12.75
C TRP A 119 11.82 2.03 11.50
N ALA A 120 10.61 2.27 10.97
CA ALA A 120 10.41 3.12 9.80
C ALA A 120 10.84 4.57 10.05
N ARG A 121 10.60 5.12 11.24
CA ARG A 121 11.09 6.45 11.63
C ARG A 121 12.62 6.51 11.69
N GLU A 122 13.26 5.52 12.31
CA GLU A 122 14.73 5.42 12.37
C GLU A 122 15.37 5.31 10.99
N HIS A 123 14.66 4.69 10.04
CA HIS A 123 15.11 4.44 8.69
C HIS A 123 14.49 5.37 7.65
N ALA A 124 13.89 6.50 8.06
CA ALA A 124 13.23 7.45 7.15
C ALA A 124 14.13 7.96 6.02
N LYS A 125 15.46 7.89 6.20
CA LYS A 125 16.45 8.23 5.17
C LYS A 125 16.46 7.26 3.98
N LEU A 126 16.09 5.99 4.18
CA LEU A 126 15.89 5.02 3.09
C LEU A 126 14.69 5.48 2.24
N THR A 127 13.61 5.86 2.89
CA THR A 127 12.40 6.38 2.24
C THR A 127 12.66 7.72 1.54
N GLN A 128 13.50 8.59 2.10
CA GLN A 128 13.89 9.85 1.45
C GLN A 128 14.83 9.63 0.25
N ALA A 129 15.66 8.58 0.25
CA ALA A 129 16.45 8.21 -0.93
C ALA A 129 15.54 7.69 -2.07
N ASP A 130 14.47 6.97 -1.72
CA ASP A 130 13.44 6.51 -2.66
C ASP A 130 12.53 7.67 -3.15
N ALA A 131 12.17 8.62 -2.28
CA ALA A 131 11.33 9.78 -2.60
C ALA A 131 12.09 10.95 -3.29
N ALA A 132 13.40 11.09 -3.04
CA ALA A 132 14.27 12.05 -3.72
C ALA A 132 14.75 11.55 -5.09
N SER A 133 14.46 10.29 -5.43
CA SER A 133 14.59 9.77 -6.79
C SER A 133 13.29 10.11 -7.54
N PRO A 134 13.29 11.00 -8.55
CA PRO A 134 12.07 11.48 -9.22
C PRO A 134 11.33 10.43 -10.07
N GLY A 135 11.50 9.14 -9.79
CA GLY A 135 11.03 8.02 -10.60
C GLY A 135 10.29 6.92 -9.84
N HIS A 136 10.21 6.97 -8.51
CA HIS A 136 9.62 5.89 -7.72
C HIS A 136 8.15 6.06 -7.34
N SER A 137 7.37 6.73 -8.19
CA SER A 137 5.93 6.46 -8.28
C SER A 137 5.78 5.01 -8.77
N LEU A 138 5.48 4.06 -7.88
CA LEU A 138 5.06 2.69 -8.19
C LEU A 138 5.70 2.13 -9.46
N ARG A 139 6.91 1.54 -9.40
CA ARG A 139 7.63 0.91 -10.54
C ARG A 139 6.64 0.46 -11.62
N LEU A 140 6.42 1.32 -12.63
CA LEU A 140 5.42 1.05 -13.65
C LEU A 140 5.87 -0.24 -14.34
N ARG A 141 5.05 -1.29 -14.19
CA ARG A 141 5.31 -2.64 -14.68
C ARG A 141 4.17 -3.05 -15.60
N CYS A 142 4.54 -3.67 -16.71
CA CYS A 142 3.58 -4.17 -17.70
C CYS A 142 4.06 -5.54 -18.20
N GLU A 143 3.18 -6.54 -18.18
CA GLU A 143 3.49 -7.85 -18.76
C GLU A 143 3.51 -7.78 -20.29
N ALA A 144 4.26 -8.67 -20.93
CA ALA A 144 4.18 -8.80 -22.38
C ALA A 144 2.75 -9.12 -22.85
N ASN A 145 2.45 -8.68 -24.06
CA ASN A 145 1.15 -8.74 -24.71
C ASN A 145 0.05 -7.87 -24.06
N GLN A 146 0.38 -7.07 -23.04
CA GLN A 146 -0.51 -6.05 -22.49
C GLN A 146 -0.27 -4.68 -23.14
N PRO A 147 -1.28 -3.80 -23.21
CA PRO A 147 -1.11 -2.44 -23.69
C PRO A 147 -0.26 -1.62 -22.71
N CYS A 148 0.68 -0.86 -23.26
CA CYS A 148 1.56 0.01 -22.49
C CYS A 148 0.74 1.05 -21.71
N PRO A 149 0.88 1.14 -20.38
CA PRO A 149 0.06 2.03 -19.57
C PRO A 149 0.46 3.50 -19.73
N LYS A 150 1.68 3.77 -20.21
CA LYS A 150 2.23 5.14 -20.33
C LYS A 150 3.27 5.24 -21.43
N ALA A 151 3.13 6.24 -22.29
CA ALA A 151 4.12 6.55 -23.33
C ALA A 151 5.47 6.94 -22.72
N GLY A 152 6.56 6.35 -23.20
CA GLY A 152 7.93 6.60 -22.73
C GLY A 152 8.87 5.43 -22.97
N PHE A 153 10.07 5.49 -22.41
CA PHE A 153 11.06 4.42 -22.45
C PHE A 153 10.79 3.36 -21.40
N TRP A 154 10.87 2.10 -21.83
CA TRP A 154 10.72 0.91 -21.02
C TRP A 154 11.83 -0.07 -21.36
N PHE A 155 12.23 -0.88 -20.39
CA PHE A 155 13.19 -1.96 -20.58
C PHE A 155 12.70 -3.25 -19.91
N THR A 156 13.30 -4.37 -20.28
CA THR A 156 13.04 -5.65 -19.61
C THR A 156 14.33 -6.41 -19.33
N PRO A 157 14.52 -6.94 -18.12
CA PRO A 157 15.71 -7.71 -17.76
C PRO A 157 15.79 -9.05 -18.49
N ALA A 158 14.69 -9.52 -19.10
CA ALA A 158 14.65 -10.74 -19.89
C ALA A 158 15.59 -10.69 -21.12
N ARG A 159 15.96 -9.48 -21.58
CA ARG A 159 16.87 -9.28 -22.70
C ARG A 159 17.77 -8.06 -22.48
N ALA A 160 19.09 -8.25 -22.53
CA ALA A 160 20.05 -7.16 -22.47
C ALA A 160 19.85 -6.18 -23.64
N GLY A 161 19.92 -4.87 -23.37
CA GLY A 161 19.73 -3.82 -24.39
C GLY A 161 18.30 -3.71 -24.92
N SER A 162 17.29 -4.13 -24.15
CA SER A 162 15.88 -4.10 -24.54
C SER A 162 15.19 -2.73 -24.39
N ARG A 163 15.91 -1.71 -23.90
CA ARG A 163 15.37 -0.35 -23.71
C ARG A 163 14.80 0.16 -25.03
N GLN A 164 13.51 0.47 -25.05
CA GLN A 164 12.85 1.06 -26.20
C GLN A 164 11.68 1.95 -25.77
N ARG A 165 11.30 2.88 -26.66
CA ARG A 165 10.17 3.77 -26.45
C ARG A 165 8.87 3.11 -26.90
N PHE A 166 7.85 3.20 -26.07
CA PHE A 166 6.48 2.80 -26.35
C PHE A 166 5.55 4.00 -26.28
N GLU A 167 4.46 3.95 -27.04
CA GLU A 167 3.34 4.88 -26.90
C GLU A 167 2.25 4.26 -26.01
N ALA A 168 1.44 5.10 -25.36
CA ALA A 168 0.35 4.62 -24.52
C ALA A 168 -0.66 3.81 -25.35
N GLY A 169 -1.05 2.64 -24.86
CA GLY A 169 -1.91 1.69 -25.57
C GLY A 169 -1.18 0.79 -26.58
N GLN A 170 0.10 1.01 -26.85
CA GLN A 170 0.90 0.12 -27.70
C GLN A 170 1.13 -1.21 -27.00
N VAL A 171 0.86 -2.32 -27.68
CA VAL A 171 1.09 -3.67 -27.11
C VAL A 171 2.59 -3.92 -26.94
N MET A 172 2.99 -4.29 -25.73
CA MET A 172 4.40 -4.54 -25.40
C MET A 172 4.77 -5.98 -25.79
N PRO A 173 5.83 -6.21 -26.58
CA PRO A 173 6.14 -7.53 -27.11
C PRO A 173 6.75 -8.45 -26.04
N GLU A 174 6.55 -9.75 -26.21
CA GLU A 174 7.31 -10.76 -25.50
C GLU A 174 8.71 -10.87 -26.10
N VAL A 175 9.74 -10.78 -25.27
CA VAL A 175 11.13 -10.98 -25.69
C VAL A 175 11.65 -12.23 -25.01
N GLY A 176 11.74 -13.31 -25.78
CA GLY A 176 12.19 -14.60 -25.29
C GLY A 176 13.57 -14.54 -24.63
N GLY A 177 13.74 -15.38 -23.60
CA GLY A 177 14.98 -15.60 -22.86
C GLY A 177 14.75 -16.69 -21.80
N ASP A 178 15.83 -17.26 -21.27
CA ASP A 178 15.77 -18.36 -20.28
C ASP A 178 15.19 -17.96 -18.90
N TYR A 179 14.75 -16.70 -18.76
CA TYR A 179 14.36 -16.06 -17.49
C TYR A 179 12.84 -16.02 -17.20
N GLY A 180 12.01 -16.76 -17.94
CA GLY A 180 10.57 -16.82 -17.72
C GLY A 180 9.80 -15.65 -18.38
N ALA A 181 8.64 -15.29 -17.82
CA ALA A 181 7.73 -14.30 -18.43
C ALA A 181 8.38 -12.91 -18.62
N THR A 182 8.13 -12.29 -19.78
CA THR A 182 8.63 -10.93 -20.08
C THR A 182 7.84 -9.88 -19.31
N ILE A 183 8.50 -9.17 -18.41
CA ILE A 183 7.95 -8.01 -17.69
C ILE A 183 8.72 -6.76 -18.11
N TRP A 184 8.01 -5.79 -18.66
CA TRP A 184 8.50 -4.46 -18.98
C TRP A 184 8.43 -3.55 -17.76
N GLN A 185 9.51 -2.81 -17.54
CA GLN A 185 9.68 -1.86 -16.45
C GLN A 185 9.94 -0.48 -17.05
N TRP A 186 9.27 0.54 -16.50
CA TRP A 186 9.51 1.92 -16.88
C TRP A 186 10.96 2.30 -16.60
N ASP A 187 11.60 2.93 -17.57
CA ASP A 187 12.93 3.49 -17.42
C ASP A 187 12.83 4.89 -16.82
N GLU A 188 13.55 5.21 -15.76
CA GLU A 188 13.54 6.57 -15.21
C GLU A 188 14.25 7.56 -16.14
N LEU A 189 15.16 7.07 -16.99
CA LEU A 189 15.80 7.83 -18.06
C LEU A 189 14.88 7.83 -19.28
N GLN A 190 14.41 9.01 -19.67
CA GLN A 190 13.43 9.21 -20.76
C GLN A 190 14.00 9.95 -21.97
N ASP A 191 15.31 10.13 -21.99
CA ASP A 191 16.14 10.78 -23.00
C ASP A 191 16.75 9.81 -24.03
#